data_AF-A0A2G9RVH4-F1
#
_entry.id   AF-A0A2G9RVH4-F1
#
_cell.length_a   1.000
_cell.length_b   1.000
_cell.length_c   1.000
_cell.angle_alpha   90.00
_cell.angle_beta   90.00
_cell.angle_gamma   90.00
#
_symmetry.space_group_name_H-M   'P 1'
#
loop_
_entity.id
_entity.type
_entity.pdbx_description
1 polymer ?
#
loop_
_entity_poly.entity_id
_entity_poly.type
_entity_poly.pdbx_seq_one_letter_code
_entity_poly.pdbx_strand_id
1 'polypeptide(L)'
;ERQRLETILNLCAEYSKSEETTPPAQLQEPQAFMSVGANVERTSPLHCRRPSWDGSLGNSHENTGSLMKLRGGHNEEEAHKEENSSTESTQHEEDSVATGDVNADLRTLEEQRRTTINRVEQLKNRVTDLERQLQESAREAEMERALLQGEREAELSQLQQEQRIVQQLQDNLNVLENDIQKEKEKLFS
;
A
#
# COMPACT_ATOMS: atom_id res chain seq x y z
N GLU A 1 6.99 -28.55 -6.55
CA GLU A 1 6.82 -27.85 -7.83
C GLU A 1 5.42 -28.01 -8.45
N ARG A 2 4.96 -29.24 -8.74
CA ARG A 2 3.62 -29.50 -9.34
C ARG A 2 2.44 -28.88 -8.57
N GLN A 3 2.41 -29.02 -7.24
CA GLN A 3 1.35 -28.44 -6.40
C GLN A 3 1.30 -26.91 -6.46
N ARG A 4 2.46 -26.25 -6.58
CA ARG A 4 2.55 -24.79 -6.67
C ARG A 4 1.92 -24.29 -7.97
N LEU A 5 2.20 -24.98 -9.08
CA LEU A 5 1.62 -24.68 -10.39
C LEU A 5 0.10 -24.91 -10.41
N GLU A 6 -0.37 -25.97 -9.76
CA GLU A 6 -1.80 -26.28 -9.66
C GLU A 6 -2.57 -25.20 -8.87
N THR A 7 -2.01 -24.71 -7.76
CA THR A 7 -2.59 -23.59 -7.01
C THR A 7 -2.68 -22.31 -7.85
N ILE A 8 -1.62 -21.97 -8.59
CA ILE A 8 -1.60 -20.78 -9.44
C ILE A 8 -2.65 -20.88 -10.55
N LEU A 9 -2.75 -22.03 -11.22
CA LEU A 9 -3.71 -22.24 -12.30
C LEU A 9 -5.16 -22.20 -11.79
N ASN A 10 -5.45 -22.75 -10.61
CA ASN A 10 -6.77 -22.66 -9.99
C ASN A 10 -7.14 -21.20 -9.65
N LEU A 11 -6.22 -20.43 -9.08
CA LEU A 11 -6.44 -19.02 -8.77
C LEU A 11 -6.71 -18.19 -10.04
N CYS A 12 -5.96 -18.45 -11.12
CA CYS A 12 -6.19 -17.81 -12.43
C CYS A 12 -7.55 -18.20 -13.05
N ALA A 13 -8.02 -19.43 -12.83
CA ALA A 13 -9.30 -19.91 -13.33
C ALA A 13 -10.50 -19.36 -12.53
N GLU A 14 -10.31 -19.00 -11.26
CA GLU A 14 -11.34 -18.36 -10.43
C GLU A 14 -11.48 -16.87 -10.77
N TYR A 15 -10.37 -16.19 -11.07
CA TYR A 15 -10.37 -14.76 -11.42
C TYR A 15 -11.11 -14.48 -12.74
N SER A 16 -10.89 -15.31 -13.76
CA SER A 16 -11.50 -15.14 -15.09
C SER A 16 -13.01 -15.41 -15.11
N LYS A 17 -13.54 -16.24 -14.20
CA LYS A 17 -14.99 -16.48 -14.07
C LYS A 17 -15.76 -15.29 -13.50
N SER A 18 -15.09 -14.43 -12.72
CA SER A 18 -15.73 -13.28 -12.08
C SER A 18 -15.87 -12.05 -13.00
N GLU A 19 -15.21 -12.04 -14.16
CA GLU A 19 -15.21 -10.91 -15.11
C GLU A 19 -16.34 -11.00 -16.16
N GLU A 20 -16.87 -12.20 -16.45
CA GLU A 20 -17.90 -12.40 -17.48
C GLU A 20 -19.34 -12.04 -17.04
N THR A 21 -19.58 -11.67 -15.78
CA THR A 21 -20.94 -11.43 -15.26
C THR A 21 -21.38 -9.96 -15.25
N THR A 22 -20.57 -9.02 -15.75
CA THR A 22 -20.94 -7.60 -15.85
C THR A 22 -21.26 -7.20 -17.30
N PRO A 23 -22.50 -6.77 -17.63
CA PRO A 23 -22.83 -6.32 -18.98
C PRO A 23 -22.12 -5.00 -19.32
N PRO A 24 -21.75 -4.77 -20.61
CA PRO A 24 -20.94 -3.62 -20.99
C PRO A 24 -21.79 -2.33 -20.96
N ALA A 25 -21.54 -1.48 -19.98
CA ALA A 25 -22.02 -0.10 -20.00
C ALA A 25 -21.24 0.69 -21.06
N GLN A 26 -21.97 1.18 -22.07
CA GLN A 26 -21.49 2.08 -23.10
C GLN A 26 -20.90 3.35 -22.48
N LEU A 27 -19.60 3.60 -22.65
CA LEU A 27 -18.99 4.89 -22.31
C LEU A 27 -18.14 5.42 -23.46
N GLN A 28 -18.66 6.52 -24.00
CA GLN A 28 -18.14 7.55 -24.89
C GLN A 28 -16.60 7.68 -24.95
N GLU A 29 -16.07 7.74 -26.17
CA GLU A 29 -14.70 8.18 -26.44
C GLU A 29 -14.48 9.65 -26.05
N PRO A 30 -13.36 10.00 -25.38
CA PRO A 30 -12.92 11.38 -25.27
C PRO A 30 -12.04 11.76 -26.48
N GLN A 31 -12.45 12.81 -27.17
CA GLN A 31 -11.72 13.41 -28.29
C GLN A 31 -10.29 13.82 -27.91
N ALA A 32 -9.37 13.50 -28.82
CA ALA A 32 -7.98 13.91 -28.79
C ALA A 32 -7.83 15.44 -28.85
N PHE A 33 -7.13 16.01 -27.87
CA PHE A 33 -6.63 17.38 -27.94
C PHE A 33 -5.42 17.43 -28.88
N MET A 34 -5.43 18.39 -29.80
CA MET A 34 -4.41 18.55 -30.84
C MET A 34 -3.05 18.98 -30.28
N SER A 35 -2.02 18.38 -30.89
CA SER A 35 -0.59 18.63 -30.71
C SER A 35 -0.17 20.00 -31.26
N VAL A 36 0.55 20.78 -30.45
CA VAL A 36 1.46 21.85 -30.91
C VAL A 36 2.87 21.37 -30.61
N GLY A 37 3.68 21.29 -31.67
CA GLY A 37 4.88 20.48 -31.73
C GLY A 37 6.10 20.95 -30.92
N ALA A 38 6.93 19.97 -30.59
CA ALA A 38 8.38 20.10 -30.51
C ALA A 38 9.00 18.71 -30.70
N ASN A 39 9.89 18.59 -31.69
CA ASN A 39 10.69 17.40 -31.99
C ASN A 39 11.62 17.05 -30.81
N VAL A 40 11.50 15.86 -30.23
CA VAL A 40 12.63 15.08 -29.70
C VAL A 40 12.32 13.59 -29.87
N GLU A 41 13.25 12.87 -30.47
CA GLU A 41 13.23 11.43 -30.66
C GLU A 41 13.29 10.64 -29.33
N ARG A 42 12.78 9.39 -29.40
CA ARG A 42 13.14 8.17 -28.64
C ARG A 42 12.20 7.71 -27.53
N THR A 43 11.74 6.47 -27.78
CA THR A 43 11.41 5.36 -26.87
C THR A 43 10.15 5.47 -26.00
N SER A 44 9.11 4.74 -26.42
CA SER A 44 8.18 3.99 -25.54
C SER A 44 8.99 3.15 -24.52
N PRO A 45 8.43 2.66 -23.37
CA PRO A 45 7.03 2.28 -23.16
C PRO A 45 6.48 2.52 -21.72
N LEU A 46 5.30 1.95 -21.45
CA LEU A 46 4.71 1.63 -20.13
C LEU A 46 3.75 2.68 -19.53
N HIS A 47 2.50 2.61 -19.97
CA HIS A 47 1.36 3.06 -19.17
C HIS A 47 1.15 2.09 -18.01
N CYS A 48 1.64 2.43 -16.82
CA CYS A 48 1.22 1.81 -15.57
C CYS A 48 -0.18 2.30 -15.23
N ARG A 49 -1.21 1.60 -15.70
CA ARG A 49 -2.61 1.80 -15.27
C ARG A 49 -2.82 0.99 -13.99
N ARG A 50 -2.70 1.62 -12.82
CA ARG A 50 -3.04 1.01 -11.52
C ARG A 50 -4.57 1.05 -11.31
N PRO A 51 -5.27 -0.08 -11.13
CA PRO A 51 -6.66 -0.05 -10.68
C PRO A 51 -6.72 0.24 -9.18
N SER A 52 -7.55 1.22 -8.82
CA SER A 52 -7.97 1.52 -7.46
C SER A 52 -8.97 0.47 -7.01
N TRP A 53 -8.72 -0.24 -5.91
CA TRP A 53 -9.70 -1.12 -5.27
C TRP A 53 -10.27 -0.45 -4.03
N ASP A 54 -11.58 -0.18 -4.12
CA ASP A 54 -12.52 -0.03 -3.02
C ASP A 54 -12.98 -1.44 -2.60
N GLY A 55 -13.16 -1.66 -1.30
CA GLY A 55 -13.37 -2.99 -0.72
C GLY A 55 -13.64 -2.98 0.78
N SER A 56 -14.72 -2.31 1.17
CA SER A 56 -15.73 -2.71 2.16
C SER A 56 -15.48 -3.94 3.06
N LEU A 57 -15.58 -3.72 4.38
CA LEU A 57 -16.15 -4.56 5.45
C LEU A 57 -15.76 -6.06 5.55
N GLY A 58 -15.04 -6.39 6.63
CA GLY A 58 -14.86 -7.75 7.15
C GLY A 58 -14.65 -7.75 8.65
N ASN A 59 -15.58 -8.38 9.38
CA ASN A 59 -15.75 -8.39 10.83
C ASN A 59 -15.29 -9.75 11.41
N SER A 60 -14.47 -9.76 12.47
CA SER A 60 -14.40 -10.77 13.56
C SER A 60 -13.22 -10.43 14.49
N HIS A 61 -13.46 -10.13 15.77
CA HIS A 61 -13.37 -11.07 16.93
C HIS A 61 -11.93 -11.59 17.09
N GLU A 62 -11.21 -11.51 18.21
CA GLU A 62 -11.55 -11.52 19.63
C GLU A 62 -10.29 -11.11 20.43
N ASN A 63 -10.40 -10.35 21.53
CA ASN A 63 -9.47 -10.54 22.67
C ASN A 63 -10.05 -10.03 23.99
N THR A 64 -9.74 -10.78 25.04
CA THR A 64 -10.30 -10.75 26.38
C THR A 64 -9.46 -9.91 27.35
N GLY A 65 -10.11 -9.33 28.37
CA GLY A 65 -9.53 -9.16 29.71
C GLY A 65 -8.99 -7.78 30.12
N SER A 66 -9.77 -7.04 30.91
CA SER A 66 -9.28 -6.59 32.23
C SER A 66 -10.36 -5.93 33.10
N LEU A 67 -10.37 -6.40 34.35
CA LEU A 67 -11.23 -6.04 35.47
C LEU A 67 -10.72 -4.80 36.21
N MET A 68 -11.65 -4.10 36.87
CA MET A 68 -11.49 -3.27 38.08
C MET A 68 -10.71 -1.94 38.01
N LYS A 69 -11.41 -0.82 38.25
CA LYS A 69 -11.27 -0.07 39.52
C LYS A 69 -12.43 0.91 39.77
N LEU A 70 -13.21 0.61 40.79
CA LEU A 70 -14.05 1.54 41.54
C LEU A 70 -13.18 2.43 42.44
N ARG A 71 -13.46 3.73 42.45
CA ARG A 71 -13.16 4.71 43.51
C ARG A 71 -14.17 5.86 43.30
N GLY A 72 -15.22 6.02 44.11
CA GLY A 72 -15.18 6.63 45.45
C GLY A 72 -14.94 8.13 45.29
N GLY A 73 -15.79 9.07 45.69
CA GLY A 73 -16.93 9.10 46.60
C GLY A 73 -16.89 10.48 47.29
N HIS A 74 -18.07 11.02 47.61
CA HIS A 74 -18.33 12.24 48.41
C HIS A 74 -17.96 13.60 47.83
N ASN A 75 -19.00 14.38 47.53
CA ASN A 75 -19.09 15.79 47.94
C ASN A 75 -20.55 16.06 48.28
N GLU A 76 -20.85 16.03 49.57
CA GLU A 76 -22.07 16.54 50.18
C GLU A 76 -21.82 18.01 50.50
N GLU A 77 -22.49 18.94 49.83
CA GLU A 77 -22.77 20.26 50.40
C GLU A 77 -24.24 20.56 50.20
N GLU A 78 -24.96 20.30 51.30
CA GLU A 78 -26.32 20.69 51.57
C GLU A 78 -26.33 22.20 51.88
N ALA A 79 -26.73 23.03 50.93
CA ALA A 79 -27.12 24.41 51.17
C ALA A 79 -28.62 24.55 50.86
N HIS A 80 -29.44 24.34 51.89
CA HIS A 80 -30.87 24.64 51.89
C HIS A 80 -31.13 26.13 51.65
N LYS A 81 -32.32 26.38 51.07
CA LYS A 81 -32.95 27.66 50.70
C LYS A 81 -32.64 28.02 49.24
N GLU A 82 -33.62 28.22 48.36
CA GLU A 82 -34.85 28.97 48.57
C GLU A 82 -36.01 28.39 47.76
N GLU A 83 -37.12 28.10 48.45
CA GLU A 83 -38.42 28.13 47.82
C GLU A 83 -38.71 29.58 47.45
N ASN A 84 -38.82 29.88 46.17
CA ASN A 84 -39.48 31.09 45.71
C ASN A 84 -40.16 30.85 44.35
N SER A 85 -41.49 30.85 44.43
CA SER A 85 -42.44 31.45 43.49
C SER A 85 -42.60 30.82 42.11
N SER A 86 -43.71 30.08 42.00
CA SER A 86 -44.56 30.09 40.82
C SER A 86 -44.73 31.52 40.27
N THR A 87 -44.40 31.72 39.01
CA THR A 87 -45.20 32.55 38.12
C THR A 87 -45.57 31.70 36.93
N GLU A 88 -46.76 31.12 37.03
CA GLU A 88 -47.61 30.85 35.88
C GLU A 88 -47.64 32.11 35.01
N SER A 89 -47.03 32.05 33.83
CA SER A 89 -47.20 33.05 32.78
C SER A 89 -47.52 32.32 31.49
N THR A 90 -48.83 32.30 31.25
CA THR A 90 -49.53 31.94 30.02
C THR A 90 -49.24 33.03 28.98
N GLN A 91 -48.35 32.75 28.01
CA GLN A 91 -48.34 33.38 26.68
C GLN A 91 -47.38 32.63 25.74
N HIS A 92 -47.88 31.51 25.19
CA HIS A 92 -47.45 30.93 23.92
C HIS A 92 -48.08 31.82 22.83
N GLU A 93 -47.38 32.30 21.79
CA GLU A 93 -47.11 31.54 20.56
C GLU A 93 -46.09 32.25 19.62
N GLU A 94 -45.44 33.35 20.04
CA GLU A 94 -44.61 34.17 19.11
C GLU A 94 -43.09 33.89 19.14
N ASP A 95 -42.53 33.41 20.26
CA ASP A 95 -41.10 33.02 20.35
C ASP A 95 -40.81 31.55 20.03
N SER A 96 -41.85 30.71 19.94
CA SER A 96 -41.70 29.26 19.74
C SER A 96 -41.26 28.91 18.30
N VAL A 97 -41.59 29.77 17.33
CA VAL A 97 -41.17 29.62 15.92
C VAL A 97 -39.70 30.03 15.75
N ALA A 98 -39.27 31.14 16.37
CA ALA A 98 -37.89 31.62 16.29
C ALA A 98 -36.91 30.67 17.01
N THR A 99 -37.28 30.15 18.18
CA THR A 99 -36.48 29.11 18.87
C THR A 99 -36.51 27.76 18.15
N GLY A 100 -37.61 27.41 17.47
CA GLY A 100 -37.69 26.22 16.63
C GLY A 100 -36.72 26.25 15.45
N ASP A 101 -36.58 27.40 14.79
CA ASP A 101 -35.67 27.61 13.66
C ASP A 101 -34.20 27.53 14.09
N VAL A 102 -33.84 28.21 15.19
CA VAL A 102 -32.49 28.13 15.79
C VAL A 102 -32.12 26.71 16.22
N ASN A 103 -33.08 25.93 16.75
CA ASN A 103 -32.86 24.53 17.11
C ASN A 103 -32.70 23.62 15.90
N ALA A 104 -33.41 23.90 14.80
CA ALA A 104 -33.23 23.17 13.54
C ALA A 104 -31.86 23.46 12.93
N ASP A 105 -31.46 24.72 12.88
CA ASP A 105 -30.14 25.16 12.42
C ASP A 105 -29.02 24.54 13.27
N LEU A 106 -29.15 24.53 14.60
CA LEU A 106 -28.20 23.88 15.50
C LEU A 106 -28.04 22.40 15.16
N ARG A 107 -29.14 21.67 14.93
CA ARG A 107 -29.08 20.25 14.54
C ARG A 107 -28.39 20.05 13.20
N THR A 108 -28.63 20.92 12.22
CA THR A 108 -27.93 20.83 10.92
C THR A 108 -26.43 21.08 11.07
N LEU A 109 -26.03 22.05 11.89
CA LEU A 109 -24.64 22.34 12.20
C LEU A 109 -23.96 21.20 12.97
N GLU A 110 -24.66 20.58 13.91
CA GLU A 110 -24.19 19.37 14.61
C GLU A 110 -23.95 18.21 13.64
N GLU A 111 -24.84 18.02 12.66
CA GLU A 111 -24.68 17.00 11.62
C GLU A 111 -23.49 17.30 10.69
N GLN A 112 -23.34 18.55 10.26
CA GLN A 112 -22.19 18.99 9.47
C GLN A 112 -20.87 18.81 10.24
N ARG A 113 -20.87 19.11 11.54
CA ARG A 113 -19.73 18.85 12.42
C ARG A 113 -19.42 17.35 12.50
N ARG A 114 -20.44 16.51 12.68
CA ARG A 114 -20.29 15.05 12.76
C ARG A 114 -19.73 14.46 11.46
N THR A 115 -20.26 14.88 10.30
CA THR A 115 -19.76 14.45 8.99
C THR A 115 -18.32 14.92 8.73
N THR A 116 -17.99 16.15 9.12
CA THR A 116 -16.63 16.68 9.03
C THR A 116 -15.65 15.87 9.88
N ILE A 117 -16.02 15.56 11.14
CA ILE A 117 -15.18 14.75 12.03
C ILE A 117 -14.93 13.36 11.43
N ASN A 118 -15.98 12.69 10.93
CA ASN A 118 -15.84 11.39 10.29
C ASN A 118 -14.90 11.46 9.07
N ARG A 119 -14.99 12.53 8.27
CA ARG A 119 -14.09 12.71 7.12
C ARG A 119 -12.64 12.92 7.55
N VAL A 120 -12.41 13.68 8.62
CA VAL A 120 -11.07 13.88 9.19
C VAL A 120 -10.50 12.55 9.70
N GLU A 121 -11.31 11.72 10.36
CA GLU A 121 -10.87 10.40 10.83
C GLU A 121 -10.51 9.46 9.67
N GLN A 122 -11.32 9.44 8.62
CA GLN A 122 -10.98 8.70 7.39
C GLN A 122 -9.65 9.17 6.78
N LEU A 123 -9.44 10.49 6.70
CA LEU A 123 -8.20 11.06 6.19
C LEU A 123 -7.01 10.69 7.07
N LYS A 124 -7.17 10.72 8.40
CA LYS A 124 -6.15 10.29 9.35
C LYS A 124 -5.76 8.83 9.09
N ASN A 125 -6.73 7.93 8.99
CA ASN A 125 -6.47 6.51 8.71
C ASN A 125 -5.77 6.34 7.36
N ARG A 126 -6.20 7.10 6.35
CA ARG A 126 -5.56 7.07 5.03
C ARG A 126 -4.11 7.56 5.07
N VAL A 127 -3.81 8.59 5.86
CA VAL A 127 -2.43 9.07 6.07
C VAL A 127 -1.59 8.00 6.74
N THR A 128 -2.09 7.37 7.82
CA THR A 128 -1.34 6.30 8.50
C THR A 128 -1.10 5.09 7.61
N ASP A 129 -2.06 4.75 6.75
CA ASP A 129 -1.88 3.68 5.76
C ASP A 129 -0.83 4.02 4.72
N LEU A 130 -0.82 5.25 4.20
CA LEU A 130 0.18 5.71 3.23
C LEU A 130 1.58 5.81 3.85
N GLU A 131 1.69 6.25 5.10
CA GLU A 131 2.95 6.26 5.84
C GLU A 131 3.51 4.86 6.00
N ARG A 132 2.66 3.88 6.33
CA ARG A 132 3.04 2.47 6.38
C ARG A 132 3.49 1.94 5.02
N GLN A 133 2.73 2.21 3.95
CA GLN A 133 3.10 1.80 2.60
C GLN A 133 4.44 2.40 2.16
N LEU A 134 4.71 3.65 2.53
CA LEU A 134 5.98 4.30 2.24
C LEU A 134 7.14 3.61 2.97
N GLN A 135 6.96 3.28 4.25
CA GLN A 135 7.97 2.57 5.04
C GLN A 135 8.23 1.15 4.51
N GLU A 136 7.17 0.42 4.19
CA GLU A 136 7.25 -0.92 3.60
C GLU A 136 7.99 -0.87 2.25
N SER A 137 7.59 0.05 1.35
CA SER A 137 8.24 0.23 0.05
C SER A 137 9.72 0.65 0.18
N ALA A 138 10.06 1.50 1.15
CA ALA A 138 11.45 1.87 1.40
C ALA A 138 12.29 0.66 1.84
N ARG A 139 11.76 -0.16 2.76
CA ARG A 139 12.40 -1.39 3.23
C ARG A 139 12.57 -2.41 2.11
N GLU A 140 11.57 -2.58 1.25
CA GLU A 140 11.65 -3.46 0.08
C GLU A 140 12.76 -3.01 -0.88
N ALA A 141 12.82 -1.72 -1.19
CA ALA A 141 13.87 -1.17 -2.06
C ALA A 141 15.29 -1.33 -1.46
N GLU A 142 15.44 -1.24 -0.14
CA GLU A 142 16.71 -1.52 0.54
C GLU A 142 17.09 -3.01 0.45
N MET A 143 16.12 -3.91 0.63
CA MET A 143 16.34 -5.34 0.52
C MET A 143 16.75 -5.73 -0.91
N GLU A 144 16.05 -5.22 -1.93
CA GLU A 144 16.40 -5.46 -3.34
C GLU A 144 17.81 -4.98 -3.67
N ARG A 145 18.21 -3.79 -3.18
CA ARG A 145 19.60 -3.31 -3.36
C ARG A 145 20.63 -4.24 -2.73
N ALA A 146 20.37 -4.74 -1.52
CA ALA A 146 21.27 -5.66 -0.85
C ALA A 146 21.38 -7.01 -1.59
N LEU A 147 20.25 -7.54 -2.08
CA LEU A 147 20.23 -8.77 -2.87
C LEU A 147 21.01 -8.60 -4.18
N LEU A 148 20.75 -7.55 -4.94
CA LEU A 148 21.46 -7.26 -6.19
C LEU A 148 22.96 -7.06 -5.98
N GLN A 149 23.36 -6.44 -4.87
CA GLN A 149 24.77 -6.31 -4.52
C GLN A 149 25.39 -7.69 -4.25
N GLY A 150 24.72 -8.55 -3.48
CA GLY A 150 25.18 -9.90 -3.20
C GLY A 150 25.31 -10.76 -4.47
N GLU A 151 24.32 -10.69 -5.37
CA GLU A 151 24.36 -11.37 -6.67
C GLU A 151 25.55 -10.89 -7.51
N ARG A 152 25.75 -9.58 -7.64
CA ARG A 152 26.88 -9.00 -8.37
C ARG A 152 28.23 -9.44 -7.80
N GLU A 153 28.37 -9.46 -6.47
CA GLU A 153 29.61 -9.88 -5.82
C GLU A 153 29.89 -11.37 -6.03
N ALA A 154 28.85 -12.21 -5.98
CA ALA A 154 28.94 -13.64 -6.26
C ALA A 154 29.35 -13.90 -7.73
N GLU A 155 28.74 -13.20 -8.68
CA GLU A 155 29.08 -13.29 -10.11
C GLU A 155 30.54 -12.87 -10.36
N LEU A 156 30.99 -11.77 -9.77
CA LEU A 156 32.39 -11.33 -9.90
C LEU A 156 33.37 -12.36 -9.34
N SER A 157 33.06 -12.96 -8.18
CA SER A 157 33.88 -14.02 -7.60
C SER A 157 33.95 -15.25 -8.51
N GLN A 158 32.81 -15.65 -9.09
CA GLN A 158 32.75 -16.76 -10.05
C GLN A 158 33.58 -16.46 -11.30
N LEU A 159 33.41 -15.28 -11.91
CA LEU A 159 34.18 -14.86 -13.08
C LEU A 159 35.69 -14.87 -12.82
N GLN A 160 36.13 -14.41 -11.65
CA GLN A 160 37.54 -14.49 -11.27
C GLN A 160 38.03 -15.93 -11.14
N GLN A 161 37.21 -16.83 -10.59
CA GLN A 161 37.55 -18.25 -10.51
C GLN A 161 37.66 -18.87 -11.91
N GLU A 162 36.69 -18.62 -12.78
CA GLU A 162 36.71 -19.09 -14.17
C GLU A 162 37.93 -18.55 -14.92
N GLN A 163 38.28 -17.28 -14.73
CA GLN A 163 39.48 -16.68 -15.33
C GLN A 163 40.76 -17.39 -14.86
N ARG A 164 40.87 -17.75 -13.58
CA ARG A 164 42.01 -18.54 -13.07
C ARG A 164 42.08 -19.92 -13.73
N ILE A 165 40.94 -20.59 -13.89
CA ILE A 165 40.87 -21.90 -14.56
C ILE A 165 41.29 -21.77 -16.03
N VAL A 166 40.80 -20.75 -16.74
CA VAL A 166 41.20 -20.48 -18.12
C VAL A 166 42.70 -20.25 -18.23
N GLN A 167 43.29 -19.45 -17.33
CA GLN A 167 44.73 -19.22 -17.31
C GLN A 167 45.50 -20.53 -17.08
N GLN A 168 45.07 -21.35 -16.12
CA GLN A 168 45.68 -22.66 -15.87
C GLN A 168 45.62 -23.59 -17.09
N LEU A 169 44.49 -23.60 -17.80
CA LEU A 169 44.33 -24.39 -19.01
C LEU A 169 45.22 -23.88 -20.15
N GLN A 170 45.38 -22.56 -20.29
CA GLN A 170 46.30 -21.97 -21.26
C GLN A 170 47.75 -22.33 -20.96
N ASP A 171 48.18 -22.25 -19.69
CA ASP A 171 49.53 -22.62 -19.28
C ASP A 171 49.80 -24.12 -19.57
N ASN A 172 48.84 -25.00 -19.25
CA ASN A 172 48.94 -26.42 -19.55
C ASN A 172 49.01 -26.70 -21.06
N LEU A 173 48.22 -25.99 -21.86
CA LEU A 173 48.25 -26.12 -23.32
C LEU A 173 49.62 -25.70 -23.86
N ASN A 174 50.17 -24.58 -23.40
CA ASN A 174 51.50 -24.12 -23.78
C ASN A 174 52.59 -25.15 -23.42
N VAL A 175 52.50 -25.79 -22.25
CA VAL A 175 53.44 -26.86 -21.85
C VAL A 175 53.34 -28.04 -22.81
N LEU A 176 52.13 -28.52 -23.11
CA LEU A 176 51.91 -29.62 -24.04
C LEU A 176 52.40 -29.29 -25.46
N GLU A 177 52.15 -28.07 -25.96
CA GLU A 177 52.65 -27.63 -27.26
C GLU A 177 54.17 -27.61 -27.32
N ASN A 178 54.83 -27.11 -26.27
CA ASN A 178 56.28 -27.13 -26.16
C ASN A 178 56.85 -28.56 -26.14
N ASP A 179 56.20 -29.48 -25.44
CA ASP A 179 56.65 -30.87 -25.38
C ASP A 179 56.48 -31.59 -26.72
N ILE A 180 55.36 -31.36 -27.42
CA ILE A 180 55.14 -31.83 -28.79
C ILE A 180 56.23 -31.27 -29.72
N GLN A 181 56.56 -29.99 -29.60
CA GLN A 181 57.58 -29.35 -30.43
C GLN A 181 58.97 -29.96 -30.19
N LYS A 182 59.36 -30.20 -28.93
CA LYS A 182 60.61 -30.89 -28.59
C LYS A 182 60.64 -32.32 -29.14
N GLU A 183 59.52 -33.05 -29.09
CA GLU A 183 59.45 -34.40 -29.66
C GLU A 183 59.60 -34.39 -31.18
N LYS A 184 58.96 -33.43 -31.87
CA LYS A 184 59.17 -33.22 -33.31
C LYS A 184 60.62 -32.95 -33.62
N GLU A 185 61.28 -32.04 -32.90
CA GLU A 185 62.70 -31.72 -33.11
C GLU A 185 63.61 -32.94 -32.93
N LYS A 186 63.31 -33.81 -31.95
CA LYS A 186 64.03 -35.09 -31.76
C LYS A 186 63.84 -36.08 -32.91
N LEU A 187 62.68 -36.08 -33.56
CA LEU A 187 62.40 -36.99 -34.69
C LEU A 187 63.04 -36.52 -36.01
N PHE A 188 63.33 -35.21 -36.13
CA PHE A 188 63.91 -34.61 -37.34
C PHE A 188 65.40 -34.26 -37.23
N SER A 189 66.02 -34.46 -36.05
CA SER A 189 67.47 -34.36 -35.82
C SER A 189 68.16 -35.71 -35.92
#